data_AF-G2KNU7-F1
#
_entry.id   AF-G2KNU7-F1
#
_cell.length_a   1.000
_cell.length_b   1.000
_cell.length_c   1.000
_cell.angle_alpha   90.00
_cell.angle_beta   90.00
_cell.angle_gamma   90.00
#
_symmetry.space_group_name_H-M   'P 1'
#
loop_
_entity.id
_entity.type
_entity.pdbx_description
1 polymer ?
#
loop_
_entity_poly.entity_id
_entity_poly.type
_entity_poly.pdbx_seq_one_letter_code
_entity_poly.pdbx_strand_id
1 'polypeptide(L)'
;MSAMSGILAGCILIAAQTYSIPPAVLLGIYQVEGGRVGQEVGPNDNGTYDLGPMQINTLWLDELSGVWGVSPSTARKWVRDDPCTNVGVSAWILRRHLNDTGNLSKAIAHYHSRTPGIGGKYKKKVVSSMERHGLLRK
;
A
#
# COMPACT_ATOMS: atom_id res chain seq x y z
N MET A 1 11.51 20.62 -3.15
CA MET A 1 10.85 19.34 -2.78
C MET A 1 9.90 19.64 -1.62
N SER A 2 8.62 19.28 -1.72
CA SER A 2 7.65 19.54 -0.64
C SER A 2 8.02 18.71 0.61
N ALA A 3 7.92 19.29 1.81
CA ALA A 3 8.21 18.61 3.07
C ALA A 3 7.40 17.31 3.25
N MET A 4 6.17 17.28 2.73
CA MET A 4 5.29 16.10 2.75
C MET A 4 5.89 14.92 1.95
N SER A 5 6.59 15.21 0.84
CA SER A 5 7.27 14.18 0.04
C SER A 5 8.49 13.59 0.75
N GLY A 6 9.17 14.38 1.61
CA GLY A 6 10.30 13.90 2.41
C GLY A 6 9.87 12.95 3.53
N ILE A 7 8.79 13.27 4.25
CA ILE A 7 8.22 12.41 5.29
C ILE A 7 7.83 11.06 4.71
N LEU A 8 7.11 11.05 3.58
CA LEU A 8 6.64 9.83 2.96
C LEU A 8 7.79 8.92 2.50
N ALA A 9 8.85 9.50 1.93
CA ALA A 9 10.04 8.73 1.55
C ALA A 9 10.70 8.05 2.77
N GLY A 10 10.79 8.76 3.90
CA GLY A 10 11.25 8.18 5.16
C GLY A 10 10.36 7.04 5.65
N CYS A 11 9.04 7.23 5.65
CA CYS A 11 8.08 6.18 6.00
C CYS A 11 8.24 4.94 5.11
N ILE A 12 8.44 5.11 3.80
CA ILE A 12 8.65 4.00 2.86
C ILE A 12 9.89 3.20 3.21
N LEU A 13 11.02 3.86 3.50
CA LEU A 13 12.27 3.18 3.86
C LEU A 13 12.14 2.43 5.18
N ILE A 14 11.51 3.03 6.19
CA ILE A 14 11.28 2.38 7.49
C ILE A 14 10.36 1.17 7.32
N ALA A 15 9.21 1.33 6.66
CA ALA A 15 8.26 0.23 6.44
C ALA A 15 8.87 -0.91 5.61
N ALA A 16 9.65 -0.57 4.58
CA ALA A 16 10.38 -1.56 3.78
C ALA A 16 11.33 -2.40 4.65
N GLN A 17 12.09 -1.75 5.53
CA GLN A 17 13.01 -2.43 6.46
C GLN A 17 12.22 -3.29 7.47
N THR A 18 11.23 -2.71 8.16
CA THR A 18 10.41 -3.37 9.19
C THR A 18 9.75 -4.64 8.67
N TYR A 19 9.19 -4.58 7.46
CA TYR A 19 8.50 -5.71 6.85
C TYR A 19 9.37 -6.46 5.83
N SER A 20 10.68 -6.19 5.76
CA SER A 20 11.66 -6.79 4.85
C SER A 20 11.21 -6.82 3.36
N ILE A 21 10.47 -5.80 2.93
CA ILE A 21 9.99 -5.62 1.55
C ILE A 21 11.00 -4.76 0.79
N PRO A 22 11.33 -5.07 -0.49
CA PRO A 22 12.18 -4.18 -1.28
C PRO A 22 11.57 -2.77 -1.38
N PRO A 23 12.30 -1.69 -0.99
CA PRO A 23 11.77 -0.32 -1.01
C PRO A 23 11.25 0.11 -2.38
N ALA A 24 11.91 -0.38 -3.44
CA ALA A 24 11.52 -0.16 -4.83
C ALA A 24 10.07 -0.58 -5.12
N VAL A 25 9.58 -1.66 -4.51
CA VAL A 25 8.21 -2.14 -4.71
C VAL A 25 7.21 -1.23 -4.02
N LEU A 26 7.46 -0.82 -2.78
CA LEU A 26 6.59 0.12 -2.07
C LEU A 26 6.53 1.48 -2.79
N LEU A 27 7.67 1.96 -3.28
CA LEU A 27 7.70 3.17 -4.10
C LEU A 27 6.92 2.98 -5.42
N GLY A 28 7.06 1.82 -6.07
CA GLY A 28 6.27 1.49 -7.26
C GLY A 28 4.76 1.49 -7.01
N ILE A 29 4.32 0.90 -5.90
CA ILE A 29 2.92 0.91 -5.45
C ILE A 29 2.46 2.34 -5.19
N TYR A 30 3.19 3.11 -4.39
CA TYR A 30 2.86 4.51 -4.10
C TYR A 30 2.63 5.33 -5.38
N GLN A 31 3.51 5.19 -6.38
CA GLN A 31 3.39 5.89 -7.66
C GLN A 31 2.19 5.44 -8.50
N VAL A 32 1.77 4.16 -8.39
CA VAL A 32 0.60 3.64 -9.10
C VAL A 32 -0.70 4.05 -8.42
N GLU A 33 -0.74 4.03 -7.09
CA GLU A 33 -1.91 4.44 -6.32
C GLU A 33 -2.14 5.94 -6.41
N GLY A 34 -1.08 6.75 -6.32
CA GLY A 34 -1.16 8.20 -6.50
C GLY A 34 -2.08 8.91 -5.49
N GLY A 35 -2.37 8.27 -4.36
CA GLY A 35 -3.21 8.81 -3.31
C GLY A 35 -2.53 9.96 -2.56
N ARG A 36 -3.32 10.71 -1.80
CA ARG A 36 -2.85 11.81 -0.94
C ARG A 36 -3.24 11.57 0.51
N VAL A 37 -2.48 12.17 1.44
CA VAL A 37 -2.84 12.19 2.86
C VAL A 37 -4.22 12.83 3.03
N GLY A 38 -5.08 12.21 3.84
CA GLY A 38 -6.47 12.65 4.05
C GLY A 38 -7.44 12.21 2.95
N GLN A 39 -6.96 11.59 1.86
CA GLN A 39 -7.82 11.18 0.76
C GLN A 39 -8.60 9.90 1.10
N GLU A 40 -9.84 9.88 0.66
CA GLU A 40 -10.71 8.73 0.70
C GLU A 40 -11.41 8.64 -0.66
N VAL A 41 -11.28 7.50 -1.34
CA VAL A 41 -11.84 7.26 -2.69
C VAL A 41 -12.86 6.14 -2.62
N GLY A 42 -14.03 6.35 -3.22
CA GLY A 42 -15.11 5.38 -3.24
C GLY A 42 -16.49 6.04 -3.30
N PRO A 43 -17.55 5.30 -2.93
CA PRO A 43 -17.52 3.88 -2.62
C PRO A 43 -17.11 3.04 -3.85
N ASN A 44 -16.35 1.98 -3.60
CA ASN A 44 -16.13 0.91 -4.57
C ASN A 44 -17.42 0.10 -4.75
N ASP A 45 -17.49 -0.79 -5.75
CA ASP A 45 -18.70 -1.58 -6.06
C ASP A 45 -19.20 -2.43 -4.88
N ASN A 46 -18.31 -2.78 -3.95
CA ASN A 46 -18.62 -3.53 -2.73
C ASN A 46 -18.85 -2.64 -1.49
N GLY A 47 -18.97 -1.32 -1.67
CA GLY A 47 -19.22 -0.35 -0.60
C GLY A 47 -18.00 0.05 0.23
N THR A 48 -16.80 -0.48 -0.06
CA THR A 48 -15.57 -0.10 0.64
C THR A 48 -14.95 1.17 0.06
N TYR A 49 -13.99 1.76 0.76
CA TYR A 49 -13.26 2.95 0.33
C TYR A 49 -11.75 2.70 0.38
N ASP A 50 -10.98 3.43 -0.41
CA ASP A 50 -9.52 3.38 -0.44
C ASP A 50 -8.92 4.63 0.20
N LEU A 51 -8.03 4.42 1.17
CA LEU A 51 -7.56 5.45 2.10
C LEU A 51 -6.11 5.85 1.85
N GLY A 52 -5.85 7.16 1.86
CA GLY A 52 -4.52 7.74 1.96
C GLY A 52 -3.60 7.46 0.77
N PRO A 53 -2.28 7.71 0.93
CA PRO A 53 -1.28 7.62 -0.14
C PRO A 53 -1.19 6.27 -0.86
N MET A 54 -1.31 5.17 -0.11
CA MET A 54 -1.20 3.81 -0.61
C MET A 54 -2.56 3.17 -0.92
N GLN A 55 -3.64 3.96 -0.90
CA GLN A 55 -5.01 3.56 -1.21
C GLN A 55 -5.42 2.27 -0.48
N ILE A 56 -5.23 2.25 0.85
CA ILE A 56 -5.54 1.10 1.69
C ILE A 56 -7.06 0.93 1.77
N ASN A 57 -7.55 -0.22 1.33
CA ASN A 57 -8.98 -0.48 1.34
C ASN A 57 -9.53 -0.65 2.77
N THR A 58 -10.74 -0.13 3.03
CA THR A 58 -11.38 -0.18 4.34
C THR A 58 -11.69 -1.60 4.83
N LEU A 59 -11.61 -2.63 3.97
CA LEU A 59 -11.74 -4.04 4.37
C LEU A 59 -10.71 -4.48 5.43
N TRP A 60 -9.59 -3.76 5.56
CA TRP A 60 -8.55 -4.07 6.55
C TRP A 60 -8.84 -3.45 7.92
N LEU A 61 -9.79 -2.52 8.04
CA LEU A 61 -9.95 -1.71 9.25
C LEU A 61 -10.38 -2.51 10.47
N ASP A 62 -11.22 -3.54 10.30
CA ASP A 62 -11.67 -4.36 11.42
C ASP A 62 -10.48 -5.10 12.06
N GLU A 63 -9.65 -5.76 11.24
CA GLU A 63 -8.44 -6.43 11.70
C GLU A 63 -7.44 -5.45 12.32
N LEU A 64 -7.18 -4.32 11.64
CA LEU A 64 -6.25 -3.30 12.14
C LEU A 64 -6.71 -2.71 13.47
N SER A 65 -8.01 -2.42 13.61
CA SER A 65 -8.58 -1.89 14.85
C SER A 65 -8.42 -2.87 16.01
N GLY A 66 -8.61 -4.17 15.75
CA GLY A 66 -8.38 -5.23 16.73
C GLY A 66 -6.91 -5.35 17.15
N VAL A 67 -5.98 -5.32 16.18
CA VAL A 67 -4.53 -5.37 16.48
C VAL A 67 -4.07 -4.14 17.25
N TRP A 68 -4.61 -2.96 16.94
CA TRP A 68 -4.22 -1.70 17.59
C TRP A 68 -4.96 -1.42 18.90
N GLY A 69 -6.04 -2.15 19.20
CA GLY A 69 -6.86 -1.92 20.39
C GLY A 69 -7.60 -0.58 20.35
N VAL A 70 -8.03 -0.13 19.17
CA VAL A 70 -8.75 1.14 18.96
C VAL A 70 -10.07 0.91 18.23
N SER A 71 -10.92 1.94 18.16
CA SER A 71 -12.16 1.85 17.38
C SER A 71 -11.88 1.78 15.86
N PRO A 72 -12.76 1.16 15.05
CA PRO A 72 -12.64 1.19 13.59
C PRO A 72 -12.58 2.61 13.01
N SER A 73 -13.28 3.57 13.63
CA SER A 73 -13.22 4.99 13.25
C SER A 73 -11.86 5.63 13.51
N THR A 74 -11.19 5.25 14.61
CA THR A 74 -9.83 5.71 14.91
C THR A 74 -8.83 5.09 13.95
N ALA A 75 -8.94 3.78 13.69
CA ALA A 75 -8.12 3.10 12.70
C ALA A 75 -8.28 3.72 11.30
N ARG A 76 -9.52 4.00 10.87
CA ARG A 76 -9.81 4.71 9.61
C ARG A 76 -9.07 6.04 9.54
N LYS A 77 -9.18 6.84 10.60
CA LYS A 77 -8.53 8.15 10.68
C LYS A 77 -7.01 8.03 10.57
N TRP A 78 -6.39 7.13 11.32
CA TRP A 78 -4.94 6.93 11.27
C TRP A 78 -4.48 6.45 9.89
N VAL A 79 -5.15 5.46 9.31
CA VAL A 79 -4.82 4.97 7.96
C VAL A 79 -4.99 6.06 6.91
N ARG A 80 -6.00 6.93 7.03
CA ARG A 80 -6.25 8.00 6.05
C ARG A 80 -5.32 9.19 6.22
N ASP A 81 -5.08 9.62 7.46
CA ASP A 81 -4.50 10.94 7.77
C ASP A 81 -3.03 10.87 8.21
N ASP A 82 -2.52 9.72 8.65
CA ASP A 82 -1.09 9.52 8.96
C ASP A 82 -0.36 8.81 7.80
N PRO A 83 0.55 9.50 7.08
CA PRO A 83 1.26 8.90 5.96
C PRO A 83 2.13 7.70 6.34
N CYS A 84 2.74 7.71 7.54
CA CYS A 84 3.59 6.62 8.00
C CYS A 84 2.76 5.40 8.41
N THR A 85 1.61 5.60 9.08
CA THR A 85 0.67 4.51 9.34
C THR A 85 0.18 3.89 8.04
N ASN A 86 -0.23 4.70 7.07
CA ASN A 86 -0.71 4.23 5.78
C ASN A 86 0.33 3.38 5.02
N VAL A 87 1.57 3.87 4.94
CA VAL A 87 2.68 3.15 4.29
C VAL A 87 3.07 1.89 5.07
N GLY A 88 3.08 1.95 6.40
CA GLY A 88 3.31 0.78 7.25
C GLY A 88 2.27 -0.32 7.02
N VAL A 89 0.99 0.04 6.94
CA VAL A 89 -0.10 -0.89 6.61
C VAL A 89 0.06 -1.48 5.20
N SER A 90 0.45 -0.67 4.21
CA SER A 90 0.75 -1.17 2.87
C SER A 90 1.84 -2.25 2.88
N ALA A 91 2.94 -1.99 3.58
CA ALA A 91 4.04 -2.94 3.71
C ALA A 91 3.64 -4.21 4.48
N TRP A 92 2.83 -4.07 5.53
CA TRP A 92 2.26 -5.20 6.28
C TRP A 92 1.37 -6.09 5.38
N ILE A 93 0.46 -5.49 4.60
CA ILE A 93 -0.39 -6.22 3.64
C ILE A 93 0.48 -6.96 2.61
N LEU A 94 1.44 -6.25 2.01
CA LEU A 94 2.30 -6.85 0.99
C LEU A 94 3.17 -7.98 1.56
N ARG A 95 3.66 -7.86 2.79
CA ARG A 95 4.37 -8.93 3.50
C ARG A 95 3.47 -10.16 3.70
N ARG A 96 2.21 -9.98 4.11
CA ARG A 96 1.27 -11.11 4.22
C ARG A 96 1.09 -11.83 2.89
N HIS A 97 0.84 -11.09 1.81
CA HIS A 97 0.74 -11.69 0.48
C HIS A 97 2.03 -12.36 0.00
N LEU A 98 3.20 -11.82 0.36
CA LEU A 98 4.48 -12.45 0.06
C LEU A 98 4.63 -13.77 0.82
N ASN A 99 4.26 -13.81 2.10
CA ASN A 99 4.28 -15.02 2.89
C ASN A 99 3.30 -16.06 2.33
N ASP A 100 2.10 -15.65 1.93
CA ASP A 100 1.07 -16.54 1.34
C ASP A 100 1.51 -17.14 0.00
N THR A 101 2.22 -16.36 -0.83
CA THR A 101 2.51 -16.73 -2.23
C THR A 101 3.91 -17.26 -2.45
N GLY A 102 4.85 -16.99 -1.54
CA GLY A 102 6.28 -17.21 -1.73
C GLY A 102 6.89 -16.47 -2.92
N ASN A 103 6.16 -15.52 -3.52
CA ASN A 103 6.55 -14.90 -4.79
C ASN A 103 6.14 -13.42 -4.83
N LEU A 104 7.13 -12.54 -4.86
CA LEU A 104 6.91 -11.09 -4.83
C LEU A 104 6.05 -10.59 -6.00
N SER A 105 6.22 -11.16 -7.19
CA SER A 105 5.43 -10.79 -8.38
C SER A 105 3.94 -11.13 -8.20
N LYS A 106 3.62 -12.28 -7.59
CA LYS A 106 2.25 -12.65 -7.22
C LYS A 106 1.72 -11.80 -6.05
N ALA A 107 2.56 -11.51 -5.06
CA ALA A 107 2.19 -10.67 -3.93
C ALA A 107 1.77 -9.26 -4.37
N ILE A 108 2.52 -8.64 -5.30
CA ILE A 108 2.17 -7.35 -5.90
C ILE A 108 0.82 -7.42 -6.63
N ALA A 109 0.53 -8.50 -7.35
CA ALA A 109 -0.76 -8.67 -8.00
C ALA A 109 -1.90 -8.74 -6.97
N HIS A 110 -1.70 -9.53 -5.91
CA HIS A 110 -2.69 -9.74 -4.84
C HIS A 110 -2.96 -8.50 -4.01
N TYR A 111 -2.01 -7.56 -3.92
CA TYR A 111 -2.19 -6.27 -3.25
C TYR A 111 -3.46 -5.55 -3.74
N HIS A 112 -3.70 -5.57 -5.05
CA HIS A 112 -4.89 -4.98 -5.64
C HIS A 112 -6.05 -5.98 -5.79
N SER A 113 -5.78 -7.19 -6.30
CA SER A 113 -6.83 -8.21 -6.47
C SER A 113 -6.24 -9.61 -6.67
N ARG A 114 -6.87 -10.60 -6.02
CA ARG A 114 -6.56 -12.03 -6.26
C ARG A 114 -7.18 -12.57 -7.55
N THR A 115 -8.10 -11.85 -8.18
CA THR A 115 -8.73 -12.29 -9.43
C THR A 115 -7.71 -12.29 -10.56
N PRO A 116 -7.46 -13.44 -11.23
CA PRO A 116 -6.58 -13.50 -12.38
C PRO A 116 -6.99 -12.49 -13.45
N GLY A 117 -6.03 -11.80 -14.05
CA GLY A 117 -6.28 -10.73 -15.02
C GLY A 117 -6.42 -9.33 -14.42
N ILE A 118 -7.10 -9.15 -13.27
CA ILE A 118 -7.20 -7.84 -12.60
C ILE A 118 -5.89 -7.51 -11.88
N GLY A 119 -5.49 -8.35 -10.92
CA GLY A 119 -4.21 -8.17 -10.21
C GLY A 119 -3.00 -8.22 -11.14
N GLY A 120 -3.09 -9.00 -12.22
CA GLY A 120 -2.05 -9.07 -13.25
C GLY A 120 -1.82 -7.74 -13.99
N LYS A 121 -2.90 -7.02 -14.32
CA LYS A 121 -2.82 -5.67 -14.91
C LYS A 121 -2.21 -4.68 -13.93
N TYR A 122 -2.65 -4.71 -12.67
CA TYR A 122 -2.10 -3.87 -11.62
C TYR A 122 -0.59 -4.08 -11.44
N LYS A 123 -0.15 -5.33 -11.29
CA LYS A 123 1.26 -5.69 -11.20
C LYS A 123 2.08 -5.13 -12.37
N LYS A 124 1.57 -5.22 -13.61
CA LYS A 124 2.25 -4.63 -14.77
C LYS A 124 2.44 -3.12 -14.61
N LYS A 125 1.43 -2.40 -14.12
CA LYS A 125 1.54 -0.96 -13.84
C LYS A 125 2.64 -0.67 -12.81
N VAL A 126 2.71 -1.46 -11.73
CA VAL A 126 3.75 -1.31 -10.68
C VAL A 126 5.14 -1.54 -11.25
N VAL A 127 5.34 -2.65 -11.98
CA VAL A 127 6.64 -2.96 -12.61
C VAL A 127 7.04 -1.87 -13.59
N SER A 128 6.14 -1.43 -14.47
CA SER A 128 6.42 -0.32 -15.40
C SER A 128 6.69 1.00 -14.68
N SER A 129 6.06 1.24 -13.53
CA SER A 129 6.38 2.40 -12.69
C SER A 129 7.80 2.29 -12.14
N MET A 130 8.21 1.11 -11.65
CA MET A 130 9.56 0.87 -11.16
C MET A 130 10.61 1.05 -12.26
N GLU A 131 10.35 0.57 -13.48
CA GLU A 131 11.21 0.77 -14.65
C GLU A 131 11.39 2.25 -14.99
N ARG A 132 10.29 3.00 -15.10
CA ARG A 132 10.33 4.44 -15.41
C ARG A 132 11.12 5.26 -14.40
N HIS A 133 11.13 4.83 -13.14
CA HIS A 133 11.84 5.51 -12.06
C HIS A 133 13.23 4.92 -11.77
N GLY A 134 13.74 4.00 -12.62
CA GLY A 134 15.08 3.44 -12.46
C GLY A 134 15.27 2.55 -11.23
N LEU A 135 14.19 1.95 -10.72
CA LEU A 135 14.18 1.15 -9.49
C LEU A 135 14.47 -0.35 -9.73
N LEU A 136 14.62 -0.76 -10.98
CA LEU A 136 15.05 -2.12 -11.35
C LEU A 136 16.50 -2.08 -11.84
N ARG A 137 17.33 -2.97 -11.30
CA ARG A 137 18.63 -3.26 -11.92
C ARG A 137 18.38 -4.03 -13.22
N LYS A 138 18.97 -3.53 -14.29
CA LYS A 138 19.12 -4.28 -15.54
C LYS A 138 20.22 -5.33 -15.40
#